data_AF-A0A484DP90-F1
#
_entry.id   AF-A0A484DP90-F1
#
_cell.length_a   1.000
_cell.length_b   1.000
_cell.length_c   1.000
_cell.angle_alpha   90.00
_cell.angle_beta   90.00
_cell.angle_gamma   90.00
#
_symmetry.space_group_name_H-M   'P 1'
#
loop_
_entity.id
_entity.type
_entity.pdbx_description
1 polymer ?
#
loop_
_entity_poly.entity_id
_entity_poly.type
_entity_poly.pdbx_seq_one_letter_code
_entity_poly.pdbx_strand_id
1 'polypeptide(L)'
;MVLCRFADQTAVQLPLERRHIGKQCMGLVDLDRLWAAETHGYSVRVMTMEPESCSPKNNMLVGRPPHKSGLEVCASQLEALVHN
;
A
#
# COMPACT_ATOMS: atom_id res chain seq x y z
N MET A 1 -10.17 -1.99 0.35
CA MET A 1 -9.27 -0.91 -0.06
C MET A 1 -8.69 -0.31 1.20
N VAL A 2 -7.41 -0.54 1.48
CA VAL A 2 -6.72 0.08 2.64
C VAL A 2 -5.76 1.11 2.06
N LEU A 3 -6.00 2.39 2.37
CA LEU A 3 -5.12 3.50 2.04
C LEU A 3 -4.07 3.61 3.16
N CYS A 4 -2.84 3.18 2.91
CA CYS A 4 -1.77 3.21 3.90
C CYS A 4 -1.16 4.62 4.02
N ARG A 5 -0.61 4.95 5.21
CA ARG A 5 -0.08 6.28 5.55
C ARG A 5 1.13 6.66 4.69
N PHE A 6 1.05 7.84 4.09
CA PHE A 6 2.10 8.41 3.24
C PHE A 6 3.25 8.99 4.07
N ALA A 7 4.49 8.69 3.69
CA ALA A 7 5.62 9.49 4.09
C ALA A 7 5.58 10.82 3.30
N ASP A 8 5.76 11.94 4.00
CA ASP A 8 5.65 13.27 3.42
C ASP A 8 6.87 13.56 2.53
N GLN A 9 6.69 13.66 1.21
CA GLN A 9 7.67 14.35 0.37
C GLN A 9 7.51 15.87 0.58
N THR A 10 7.95 16.36 1.73
CA THR A 10 7.95 17.80 2.09
C THR A 10 9.03 18.61 1.37
N ALA A 11 9.60 18.08 0.29
CA ALA A 11 10.84 18.55 -0.32
C ALA A 11 10.66 19.29 -1.65
N VAL A 12 9.48 19.83 -1.97
CA VAL A 12 9.25 20.53 -3.25
C VAL A 12 10.22 21.72 -3.44
N GLN A 13 10.67 22.31 -2.33
CA GLN A 13 11.62 23.41 -2.27
C GLN A 13 13.10 22.98 -2.38
N LEU A 14 13.41 21.68 -2.45
CA LEU A 14 14.78 21.19 -2.60
C LEU A 14 15.21 21.20 -4.08
N PRO A 15 16.53 21.33 -4.35
CA PRO A 15 17.07 21.14 -5.70
C PRO A 15 16.66 19.79 -6.30
N LEU A 16 16.55 19.74 -7.63
CA LEU A 16 16.04 18.58 -8.38
C LEU A 16 16.72 17.26 -7.97
N GLU A 17 18.05 17.26 -7.83
CA GLU A 17 18.82 16.09 -7.41
C GLU A 17 18.37 15.54 -6.06
N ARG A 18 18.19 16.40 -5.05
CA ARG A 18 17.71 15.98 -3.73
C ARG A 18 16.27 15.49 -3.75
N ARG A 19 15.43 16.03 -4.63
CA ARG A 19 14.07 15.51 -4.85
C ARG A 19 14.09 14.11 -5.43
N HIS A 20 14.95 13.85 -6.42
CA HIS A 20 15.12 12.50 -6.98
C HIS A 20 15.62 11.50 -5.94
N ILE A 21 16.61 11.88 -5.12
CA ILE A 21 17.09 11.02 -4.02
C ILE A 21 15.94 10.71 -3.05
N GLY A 22 15.18 11.74 -2.63
CA GLY A 22 14.02 11.55 -1.75
C GLY A 22 12.97 10.62 -2.34
N LYS A 23 12.69 10.75 -3.65
CA LYS A 23 11.78 9.87 -4.39
C LYS A 23 12.27 8.42 -4.41
N GLN A 24 13.56 8.19 -4.63
CA GLN A 24 14.17 6.86 -4.60
C GLN A 24 14.12 6.24 -3.19
N CYS A 25 14.50 6.99 -2.16
CA CYS A 25 14.42 6.55 -0.78
C CYS A 25 12.99 6.17 -0.38
N MET A 26 12.00 6.97 -0.80
CA MET A 26 10.60 6.66 -0.55
C MET A 26 10.15 5.39 -1.28
N GLY A 27 10.60 5.19 -2.53
CA GLY A 27 10.35 3.95 -3.27
C GLY A 27 10.88 2.71 -2.55
N LEU A 28 12.06 2.76 -1.94
CA LEU A 28 12.60 1.64 -1.15
C LEU A 28 11.71 1.31 0.06
N VAL A 29 11.25 2.33 0.79
CA VAL A 29 10.35 2.15 1.94
C VAL A 29 8.99 1.60 1.49
N ASP A 30 8.45 2.08 0.36
CA ASP A 30 7.18 1.61 -0.17
C ASP A 30 7.27 0.16 -0.68
N LEU A 31 8.42 -0.27 -1.21
CA LEU A 31 8.70 -1.65 -1.58
C LEU A 31 8.78 -2.59 -0.37
N ASP A 32 9.42 -2.16 0.73
CA ASP A 32 9.43 -2.92 1.98
C ASP A 32 8.00 -3.16 2.50
N ARG A 33 7.17 -2.11 2.51
CA ARG A 33 5.75 -2.20 2.86
C ARG A 33 4.96 -3.11 1.92
N LEU A 34 5.27 -3.09 0.62
CA LEU A 34 4.68 -3.99 -0.37
C LEU A 34 5.00 -5.43 0.01
N TRP A 35 6.27 -5.78 0.22
CA TRP A 35 6.67 -7.14 0.55
C TRP A 35 6.05 -7.62 1.86
N ALA A 36 6.02 -6.75 2.88
CA ALA A 36 5.36 -7.07 4.13
C ALA A 36 3.85 -7.37 3.93
N ALA A 37 3.17 -6.70 3.00
CA ALA A 37 1.78 -7.02 2.70
C ALA A 37 1.64 -8.32 1.87
N GLU A 38 2.55 -8.58 0.94
CA GLU A 38 2.56 -9.82 0.15
C GLU A 38 2.78 -11.07 1.01
N THR A 39 3.58 -11.00 2.08
CA THR A 39 3.72 -12.12 3.04
C THR A 39 2.41 -12.47 3.75
N HIS A 40 1.45 -11.55 3.79
CA HIS A 40 0.11 -11.74 4.34
C HIS A 40 -0.94 -12.10 3.27
N GLY A 41 -0.50 -12.48 2.06
CA GLY A 41 -1.37 -12.93 0.97
C GLY A 41 -2.06 -11.83 0.17
N TYR A 42 -1.72 -10.56 0.40
CA TYR A 42 -2.22 -9.47 -0.44
C TYR A 42 -1.50 -9.46 -1.79
N SER A 43 -2.21 -9.11 -2.86
CA SER A 43 -1.59 -8.73 -4.13
C SER A 43 -1.44 -7.22 -4.16
N VAL A 44 -0.22 -6.72 -4.15
CA VAL A 44 0.06 -5.28 -3.98
C VAL A 44 0.87 -4.73 -5.14
N ARG A 45 0.66 -3.47 -5.49
CA ARG A 45 1.46 -2.73 -6.48
C ARG A 45 1.88 -1.37 -5.94
N VAL A 46 3.14 -1.01 -6.16
CA VAL A 46 3.61 0.38 -6.07
C VAL A 46 3.45 1.00 -7.46
N MET A 47 2.83 2.17 -7.53
CA MET A 47 2.66 2.94 -8.77
C MET A 47 2.96 4.42 -8.54
N THR A 48 3.39 5.13 -9.57
CA THR A 48 3.53 6.59 -9.56
C THR A 48 2.37 7.20 -10.34
N MET A 49 1.75 8.25 -9.80
CA MET A 49 0.71 9.02 -10.47
C MET A 49 1.29 9.79 -11.65
N GLU A 50 0.51 9.90 -12.74
CA GLU A 50 0.80 10.77 -13.87
C GLU A 50 -0.32 11.80 -14.05
N PRO A 51 0.00 13.10 -14.25
CA PRO A 51 1.34 13.69 -14.23
C PRO A 51 1.99 13.71 -12.83
N GLU A 52 3.31 13.87 -12.80
CA GLU A 52 4.09 13.91 -11.54
C GLU A 52 3.62 15.01 -10.58
N SER A 53 3.05 16.09 -11.12
CA SER A 53 2.53 17.26 -10.40
C SER A 53 1.19 17.04 -9.71
N CYS A 54 0.55 15.88 -9.86
CA CYS A 54 -0.72 15.58 -9.20
C CYS A 54 -0.67 15.74 -7.67
N SER A 55 0.48 15.41 -7.07
CA SER A 55 0.70 15.53 -5.63
C SER A 55 2.20 15.44 -5.34
N PRO A 56 2.73 16.16 -4.34
CA PRO A 56 4.05 15.86 -3.79
C PRO A 56 4.17 14.40 -3.32
N LYS A 57 3.05 13.77 -2.93
CA LYS A 57 2.93 12.34 -2.64
C LYS A 57 2.34 11.62 -3.84
N ASN A 58 3.14 11.42 -4.87
CA ASN A 58 2.72 10.77 -6.12
C ASN A 58 3.02 9.27 -6.16
N ASN A 59 3.64 8.68 -5.14
CA ASN A 59 3.69 7.22 -4.97
C ASN A 59 2.38 6.72 -4.36
N MET A 60 1.81 5.67 -4.91
CA MET A 60 0.64 4.99 -4.36
C MET A 60 0.93 3.49 -4.17
N LEU A 61 0.50 2.97 -3.03
CA LEU A 61 0.49 1.54 -2.74
C LEU A 61 -0.96 1.03 -2.84
N VAL A 62 -1.23 0.16 -3.80
CA VAL A 62 -2.57 -0.39 -4.04
C VAL A 62 -2.54 -1.89 -3.77
N GLY A 63 -3.25 -2.32 -2.72
CA GLY A 63 -3.36 -3.72 -2.31
C GLY A 63 -4.75 -4.30 -2.54
N ARG A 64 -4.80 -5.51 -3.09
CA ARG A 64 -5.97 -6.38 -3.14
C ARG A 64 -5.83 -7.46 -2.06
N PRO A 65 -6.88 -7.71 -1.27
CA PRO A 65 -6.84 -8.78 -0.28
C PRO A 65 -6.66 -10.15 -0.96
N PRO A 66 -6.17 -11.16 -0.22
CA PRO A 66 -6.15 -12.54 -0.70
C PRO A 66 -7.54 -12.93 -1.19
N HIS A 67 -7.61 -13.69 -2.28
CA HIS A 67 -8.86 -14.30 -2.72
C HIS A 67 -9.31 -15.26 -1.61
N LYS A 68 -10.32 -14.85 -0.83
CA LYS A 68 -11.07 -15.81 -0.01
C LYS A 68 -11.79 -16.72 -0.99
N SER A 69 -11.29 -17.92 -1.22
CA SER A 69 -12.15 -19.00 -1.69
C SER A 69 -13.31 -19.07 -0.69
N GLY A 70 -14.55 -19.21 -1.18
CA GLY A 70 -15.77 -19.08 -0.37
C GLY A 70 -15.93 -20.08 0.80
N LEU A 71 -14.87 -20.76 1.23
CA LEU A 71 -14.86 -21.67 2.37
C LEU A 71 -14.66 -20.97 3.72
N GLU A 72 -14.00 -19.81 3.79
CA GLU A 72 -13.77 -19.14 5.10
C GLU A 72 -14.97 -18.36 5.65
N VAL A 73 -15.97 -18.08 4.81
CA VAL A 73 -17.20 -17.41 5.28
C VAL A 73 -18.01 -18.32 6.21
N CYS A 74 -17.90 -19.65 6.05
CA CYS A 74 -18.65 -20.62 6.86
C CYS A 74 -18.12 -20.77 8.30
N ALA A 75 -16.80 -20.64 8.52
CA ALA A 75 -16.22 -20.88 9.85
C ALA A 75 -16.63 -19.79 10.86
N SER A 76 -16.60 -18.52 10.45
CA SER A 76 -17.01 -17.40 11.30
C SER A 76 -18.53 -17.31 11.52
N GLN A 77 -19.33 -17.86 10.61
CA GLN A 77 -20.80 -17.91 10.76
C GLN A 77 -21.26 -19.07 11.66
N LEU A 78 -20.51 -20.17 11.74
CA LEU A 78 -20.87 -21.31 12.57
C LEU A 78 -20.62 -21.06 14.07
N GLU A 79 -19.55 -20.33 14.44
CA GLU A 79 -19.29 -19.99 15.85
C GLU A 79 -20.38 -19.08 16.45
N ALA A 80 -21.02 -18.23 15.64
CA ALA A 80 -22.13 -17.38 16.08
C ALA A 80 -23.47 -18.13 16.29
N LEU A 81 -23.60 -19.35 15.75
CA LEU A 81 -24.81 -20.19 15.88
C LEU A 81 -24.72 -21.22 17.00
N VAL A 82 -23.54 -21.47 17.56
CA VAL A 82 -23.33 -22.40 18.69
C VAL A 82 -23.50 -21.70 20.05
N HIS A 83 -23.65 -20.37 20.07
CA HIS A 83 -23.71 -19.58 21.30
C HIS A 83 -25.00 -18.74 21.47
N ASN A 84 -26.07 -19.04 20.72
CA ASN A 84 -27.41 -18.50 20.95
C ASN A 84 -28.42 -19.61 21.24
#